data_AF-A0A955ZEE2-F1
#
_entry.id   AF-A0A955ZEE2-F1
#
_cell.length_a   1.000
_cell.length_b   1.000
_cell.length_c   1.000
_cell.angle_alpha   90.00
_cell.angle_beta   90.00
_cell.angle_gamma   90.00
#
_symmetry.space_group_name_H-M   'P 1'
#
loop_
_entity.id
_entity.type
_entity.pdbx_description
1 polymer ?
#
loop_
_entity_poly.entity_id
_entity_poly.type
_entity_poly.pdbx_seq_one_letter_code
_entity_poly.pdbx_strand_id
1 'polypeptide(L)' 'GRVSAPARLGSYIVDFAAPKTRLVVEVDSGYHAERVGADAKRDARLERAGWRIVRVASDEPVEAAVARIAAALAG' A
#
# COMPACT_ATOMS: atom_id res chain seq x y z
N GLY A 1 -1.03 -5.60 15.16
CA GLY A 1 -1.64 -4.25 15.23
C GLY A 1 -3.00 -4.26 14.55
N ARG A 2 -3.84 -3.22 14.70
CA ARG A 2 -5.12 -3.13 13.94
C ARG A 2 -4.82 -2.76 12.49
N VAL A 3 -5.50 -3.42 11.55
CA VAL A 3 -5.52 -3.12 10.12
C VAL A 3 -6.93 -2.65 9.75
N SER A 4 -7.05 -1.72 8.80
CA SER A 4 -8.33 -1.22 8.27
C SER A 4 -8.38 -1.42 6.75
N ALA A 5 -9.57 -1.77 6.21
CA ALA A 5 -9.76 -2.04 4.78
C ALA A 5 -11.22 -1.82 4.30
N PRO A 6 -11.47 -1.00 3.26
CA PRO A 6 -10.60 0.06 2.77
C PRO A 6 -10.35 1.12 3.87
N ALA A 7 -9.23 1.83 3.79
CA ALA A 7 -8.83 2.82 4.79
C ALA A 7 -8.68 4.23 4.21
N ARG A 8 -8.96 5.25 5.04
CA ARG A 8 -8.77 6.66 4.68
C ARG A 8 -7.54 7.24 5.39
N LEU A 9 -6.61 7.77 4.60
CA LEU A 9 -5.44 8.50 5.06
C LEU A 9 -5.51 9.95 4.54
N GLY A 10 -6.09 10.84 5.36
CA GLY A 10 -6.42 12.19 4.92
C GLY A 10 -7.41 12.16 3.75
N SER A 11 -7.04 12.76 2.61
CA SER A 11 -7.85 12.77 1.39
C SER A 11 -7.68 11.52 0.51
N TYR A 12 -6.85 10.56 0.92
CA TYR A 12 -6.57 9.36 0.14
C TYR A 12 -7.34 8.16 0.68
N ILE A 13 -7.83 7.33 -0.24
CA ILE A 13 -8.38 6.00 0.06
C ILE A 13 -7.34 5.00 -0.41
N VAL A 14 -6.98 4.07 0.48
CA VAL A 14 -6.06 2.97 0.22
C VAL A 14 -6.75 1.65 0.57
N ASP A 15 -6.34 0.55 -0.04
CA ASP A 15 -6.98 -0.76 0.18
C ASP A 15 -6.78 -1.23 1.63
N PHE A 16 -5.56 -1.12 2.15
CA PHE A 16 -5.24 -1.49 3.53
C PHE A 16 -4.30 -0.49 4.18
N ALA A 17 -4.56 -0.17 5.45
CA ALA A 17 -3.64 0.61 6.28
C ALA A 17 -3.40 -0.03 7.64
N ALA A 18 -2.14 -0.05 8.07
CA ALA A 18 -1.68 -0.43 9.40
C ALA A 18 -1.00 0.77 10.08
N PRO A 19 -1.75 1.64 10.80
CA PRO A 19 -1.21 2.89 11.34
C PRO A 19 -0.07 2.71 12.34
N LYS A 20 -0.07 1.61 13.11
CA LYS A 20 0.98 1.32 14.10
C LYS A 20 2.36 1.17 13.46
N THR A 21 2.42 0.65 12.23
CA THR A 21 3.67 0.40 11.49
C THR A 21 3.84 1.36 10.29
N ARG A 22 2.91 2.30 10.14
CA ARG A 22 2.79 3.23 9.00
C ARG A 22 2.96 2.51 7.67
N LEU A 23 2.25 1.39 7.51
CA LEU A 23 2.26 0.61 6.28
C LEU A 23 0.92 0.74 5.55
N VAL A 24 0.99 1.03 4.26
CA VAL A 24 -0.09 0.90 3.28
C VAL A 24 0.19 -0.33 2.42
N VAL A 25 -0.85 -1.13 2.17
CA VAL A 25 -0.82 -2.20 1.17
C VAL A 25 -1.92 -1.92 0.15
N GLU A 26 -1.54 -1.89 -1.13
CA GLU A 26 -2.46 -1.70 -2.27
C GLU A 26 -2.44 -2.96 -3.13
N VAL A 27 -3.61 -3.42 -3.57
CA VAL A 27 -3.76 -4.56 -4.49
C VAL A 27 -3.88 -4.02 -5.92
N ASP A 28 -2.88 -4.27 -6.75
CA ASP A 28 -2.84 -3.80 -8.13
C ASP A 28 -3.28 -4.91 -9.09
N SER A 29 -4.37 -4.67 -9.82
CA SER A 29 -4.89 -5.63 -10.81
C SER A 29 -4.28 -5.48 -12.20
N GLY A 30 -3.26 -4.63 -12.37
CA GLY A 30 -2.60 -4.40 -13.66
C GLY A 30 -3.44 -3.57 -14.66
N TYR A 31 -4.76 -3.51 -14.49
CA TYR A 31 -5.66 -2.61 -15.23
C TYR A 31 -5.51 -1.13 -14.81
N HIS A 32 -4.69 -0.83 -13.80
CA HIS A 32 -4.49 0.51 -13.26
C HIS A 32 -3.30 1.27 -13.87
N ALA A 33 -2.85 0.91 -15.08
CA ALA A 33 -1.80 1.65 -15.79
C ALA A 33 -2.08 3.17 -15.89
N GLU A 34 -3.35 3.58 -15.99
CA GLU A 34 -3.75 4.99 -16.02
C GLU A 34 -3.68 5.70 -14.65
N ARG A 35 -3.67 4.96 -13.54
CA ARG A 35 -3.53 5.54 -12.18
C ARG A 35 -2.08 5.78 -11.77
N VAL A 36 -1.11 5.14 -12.44
CA VAL A 36 0.33 5.22 -12.11
C VAL A 36 0.84 6.68 -12.12
N GLY A 37 0.37 7.51 -13.07
CA GLY A 37 0.75 8.92 -13.16
C GLY A 37 0.11 9.83 -12.09
N ALA A 38 -1.14 9.56 -11.70
CA ALA A 38 -1.83 10.28 -10.63
C ALA A 38 -1.36 9.85 -9.23
N ASP A 39 -0.84 8.62 -9.12
CA ASP A 39 -0.37 8.03 -7.87
C ASP A 39 0.98 8.56 -7.41
N ALA A 40 1.91 8.92 -8.30
CA ALA A 40 3.27 9.31 -7.88
C ALA A 40 3.30 10.50 -6.89
N LYS A 41 2.41 11.50 -7.08
CA LYS A 41 2.32 12.65 -6.17
C LYS A 41 1.66 12.28 -4.83
N ARG A 42 0.71 11.35 -4.85
CA ARG A 42 0.05 10.82 -3.65
C ARG A 42 1.06 9.99 -2.85
N ASP A 43 1.74 9.06 -3.51
CA ASP A 43 2.71 8.16 -2.91
C ASP A 43 3.84 8.97 -2.28
N ALA A 44 4.40 9.95 -2.98
CA ALA A 44 5.40 10.87 -2.42
C ALA A 44 4.91 11.71 -1.24
N ARG A 45 3.60 11.98 -1.12
CA ARG A 45 3.03 12.67 0.06
C ARG A 45 2.91 11.73 1.25
N LEU A 46 2.47 10.50 1.02
CA LEU A 46 2.37 9.47 2.06
C LEU A 46 3.77 9.07 2.57
N GLU A 47 4.73 8.88 1.67
CA GLU A 47 6.13 8.62 2.00
C GLU A 47 6.75 9.73 2.84
N ARG A 48 6.55 11.00 2.45
CA ARG A 48 7.00 12.15 3.27
C ARG A 48 6.31 12.23 4.63
N ALA A 49 5.10 11.69 4.77
CA ALA A 49 4.42 11.54 6.06
C ALA A 49 4.91 10.31 6.85
N GLY A 50 5.90 9.58 6.34
CA GLY A 50 6.52 8.43 6.98
C GLY A 50 5.77 7.12 6.76
N TRP A 51 4.90 7.06 5.74
CA TRP A 51 4.26 5.80 5.33
C TRP A 51 5.13 5.04 4.35
N ARG A 52 5.17 3.72 4.51
CA ARG A 52 5.66 2.80 3.48
C ARG A 52 4.47 2.30 2.68
N ILE A 53 4.65 2.17 1.37
CA ILE A 53 3.62 1.67 0.46
C ILE A 53 4.15 0.39 -0.17
N VAL A 54 3.40 -0.69 -0.01
CA VAL A 54 3.68 -1.97 -0.67
C VAL A 54 2.55 -2.26 -1.64
N ARG A 55 2.89 -2.46 -2.90
CA ARG A 55 1.94 -2.93 -3.91
C ARG A 55 2.07 -4.45 -4.05
N VAL A 56 0.93 -5.12 -4.03
CA VAL A 56 0.81 -6.55 -4.29
C VAL A 56 0.02 -6.74 -5.57
N ALA A 57 0.48 -7.59 -6.47
CA ALA A 57 -0.25 -7.84 -7.70
C ALA A 57 -1.45 -8.76 -7.40
N SER A 58 -2.62 -8.49 -7.99
CA SER A 58 -3.82 -9.27 -7.71
C SER A 58 -3.71 -10.74 -8.13
N ASP A 59 -2.80 -11.03 -9.06
CA ASP A 59 -2.51 -12.35 -9.61
C ASP A 59 -1.26 -13.00 -8.99
N GLU A 60 -0.58 -12.35 -8.05
CA GLU A 60 0.57 -12.98 -7.40
C GLU A 60 0.16 -14.01 -6.34
N PRO A 61 0.97 -15.07 -6.13
CA PRO A 61 0.73 -16.02 -5.05
C PRO A 61 0.68 -15.32 -3.68
N VAL A 62 -0.25 -15.75 -2.82
CA VAL A 62 -0.46 -15.15 -1.49
C VAL A 62 0.82 -15.18 -0.65
N GLU A 63 1.60 -16.25 -0.75
CA GLU A 63 2.87 -16.41 -0.04
C GLU A 63 3.89 -15.35 -0.46
N ALA A 64 3.93 -14.98 -1.74
CA ALA A 64 4.81 -13.93 -2.25
C ALA A 64 4.35 -12.55 -1.76
N ALA A 65 3.05 -12.30 -1.77
CA ALA A 65 2.46 -11.07 -1.23
C ALA A 65 2.80 -10.91 0.26
N VAL A 66 2.59 -11.97 1.05
CA VAL A 66 2.91 -11.99 2.49
C VAL A 66 4.40 -11.77 2.72
N ALA A 67 5.28 -12.42 1.95
CA ALA A 67 6.72 -12.24 2.07
C ALA A 67 7.15 -10.79 1.81
N ARG A 68 6.56 -10.12 0.80
CA ARG A 68 6.85 -8.71 0.50
C ARG A 68 6.38 -7.79 1.62
N ILE A 69 5.17 -8.02 2.15
CA ILE A 69 4.64 -7.27 3.29
C ILE A 69 5.53 -7.46 4.53
N ALA A 70 5.97 -8.70 4.80
CA ALA A 70 6.84 -9.01 5.92
C ALA A 70 8.21 -8.32 5.79
N ALA A 71 8.83 -8.35 4.62
CA ALA A 71 10.08 -7.65 4.35
C ALA A 71 9.93 -6.14 4.58
N ALA A 72 8.80 -5.56 4.14
CA ALA A 72 8.49 -4.15 4.36
C ALA A 72 8.19 -3.80 5.82
N LEU A 73 7.90 -4.76 6.70
CA LEU A 73 7.73 -4.54 8.14
C LEU A 73 9.05 -4.66 8.92
N ALA A 74 10.04 -5.36 8.37
CA ALA A 74 11.32 -5.63 9.01
C ALA A 74 12.35 -4.51 8.86
N GLY A 75 12.20 -3.65 7.84
CA GLY A 75 12.97 -2.39 7.72
C GLY A 75 12.44 -1.28 8.62
#